data_AF-A0A7Y0L398-F1
#
_entry.id   AF-A0A7Y0L398-F1
#
_cell.length_a   1.000
_cell.length_b   1.000
_cell.length_c   1.000
_cell.angle_alpha   90.00
_cell.angle_beta   90.00
_cell.angle_gamma   90.00
#
_symmetry.space_group_name_H-M   'P 1'
#
loop_
_entity.id
_entity.type
_entity.pdbx_description
1 polymer ?
#
loop_
_entity_poly.entity_id
_entity_poly.type
_entity_poly.pdbx_seq_one_letter_code
_entity_poly.pdbx_strand_id
1 'polypeptide(L)'
;QATVRSRLRKAYQEADATKAFKALQKLAAELERDYPQAAHSLREGLDETLTVHRLGLSGTLRRSLATTNPLESVNSQFRTHAQNVKRWTNGIQVLRWLASASLVLEDRFQRLAGYRDLGQLQAALRPYVAPQMVAQ
;
A
#
# COMPACT_ATOMS: atom_id res chain seq x y z
N GLN A 1 -19.44 -14.87 -6.22
CA GLN A 1 -18.15 -14.20 -5.88
C GLN A 1 -17.89 -12.89 -6.65
N ALA A 2 -18.23 -12.78 -7.95
CA ALA A 2 -18.05 -11.54 -8.74
C ALA A 2 -18.70 -10.29 -8.09
N THR A 3 -19.87 -10.46 -7.45
CA THR A 3 -20.58 -9.39 -6.73
C THR A 3 -19.82 -8.86 -5.51
N VAL A 4 -19.18 -9.73 -4.73
CA VAL A 4 -18.40 -9.34 -3.53
C VAL A 4 -17.17 -8.55 -3.94
N ARG A 5 -16.42 -9.03 -4.95
CA ARG A 5 -15.24 -8.34 -5.48
C ARG A 5 -15.59 -6.95 -6.01
N SER A 6 -16.69 -6.83 -6.74
CA SER A 6 -17.19 -5.54 -7.24
C SER A 6 -17.52 -4.57 -6.10
N ARG A 7 -18.17 -5.04 -5.05
CA ARG A 7 -18.53 -4.22 -3.87
C ARG A 7 -17.32 -3.79 -3.06
N LEU A 8 -16.34 -4.68 -2.84
CA LEU A 8 -15.06 -4.32 -2.23
C LEU A 8 -14.37 -3.23 -3.03
N ARG A 9 -14.25 -3.41 -4.35
CA ARG A 9 -13.62 -2.42 -5.23
C ARG A 9 -14.35 -1.08 -5.18
N LYS A 10 -15.68 -1.09 -5.20
CA LYS A 10 -16.50 0.14 -5.09
C LYS A 10 -16.26 0.83 -3.74
N ALA A 11 -16.25 0.09 -2.64
CA ALA A 11 -16.01 0.65 -1.31
C ALA A 11 -14.59 1.24 -1.18
N TYR A 12 -13.56 0.56 -1.68
CA TYR A 12 -12.20 1.11 -1.68
C TYR A 12 -12.01 2.28 -2.66
N GLN A 13 -12.84 2.37 -3.71
CA GLN A 13 -12.85 3.53 -4.61
C GLN A 13 -13.60 4.74 -4.06
N GLU A 14 -14.42 4.60 -3.02
CA GLU A 14 -15.05 5.73 -2.33
C GLU A 14 -13.98 6.67 -1.76
N ALA A 15 -14.20 7.98 -1.90
CA ALA A 15 -13.25 9.00 -1.44
C ALA A 15 -13.43 9.31 0.05
N ASP A 16 -14.67 9.23 0.53
CA ASP A 16 -15.02 9.46 1.93
C ASP A 16 -14.75 8.20 2.77
N ALA A 17 -13.83 8.29 3.73
CA ALA A 17 -13.45 7.18 4.59
C ALA A 17 -14.63 6.63 5.42
N THR A 18 -15.54 7.48 5.86
CA THR A 18 -16.72 7.08 6.64
C THR A 18 -17.73 6.33 5.77
N LYS A 19 -17.95 6.77 4.53
CA LYS A 19 -18.79 6.05 3.57
C LYS A 19 -18.18 4.71 3.18
N ALA A 20 -16.86 4.68 2.93
CA ALA A 20 -16.13 3.44 2.65
C ALA A 20 -16.27 2.45 3.82
N PHE A 21 -16.03 2.91 5.06
CA PHE A 21 -16.19 2.10 6.27
C PHE A 21 -17.60 1.52 6.41
N LYS A 22 -18.64 2.35 6.27
CA LYS A 22 -20.04 1.89 6.34
C LYS A 22 -20.35 0.84 5.27
N ALA A 23 -19.85 1.02 4.05
CA ALA A 23 -20.05 0.08 2.96
C ALA A 23 -19.35 -1.28 3.23
N LEU A 24 -18.13 -1.26 3.76
CA LEU A 24 -17.38 -2.47 4.10
C LEU A 24 -17.97 -3.19 5.32
N GLN A 25 -18.39 -2.46 6.36
CA GLN A 25 -19.12 -3.02 7.51
C GLN A 25 -20.42 -3.70 7.08
N LYS A 26 -21.18 -3.04 6.20
CA LYS A 26 -22.40 -3.63 5.63
C LYS A 26 -22.08 -4.93 4.87
N LEU A 27 -21.03 -4.93 4.05
CA LEU A 27 -20.60 -6.13 3.34
C LEU A 27 -20.18 -7.25 4.31
N ALA A 28 -19.46 -6.93 5.38
CA ALA A 28 -19.09 -7.91 6.40
C ALA A 28 -20.32 -8.52 7.08
N ALA A 29 -21.31 -7.70 7.45
CA ALA A 29 -22.56 -8.17 8.04
C ALA A 29 -23.34 -9.12 7.11
N GLU A 30 -23.34 -8.84 5.81
CA GLU A 30 -23.98 -9.72 4.83
C GLU A 30 -23.21 -11.02 4.59
N LEU A 31 -21.87 -11.01 4.75
CA LEU A 31 -21.04 -12.22 4.65
C LEU A 31 -21.13 -13.11 5.89
N GLU A 32 -21.62 -12.61 7.02
CA GLU A 32 -21.56 -13.29 8.33
C GLU A 32 -22.20 -14.68 8.31
N ARG A 33 -23.35 -14.83 7.65
CA ARG A 33 -24.12 -16.08 7.64
C ARG A 33 -23.42 -17.19 6.87
N ASP A 34 -22.95 -16.88 5.67
CA ASP A 34 -22.46 -17.88 4.72
C ASP A 34 -20.91 -17.99 4.75
N TYR A 35 -20.23 -16.93 5.19
CA TYR A 35 -18.77 -16.81 5.18
C TYR A 35 -18.23 -16.07 6.42
N PRO A 36 -18.44 -16.60 7.64
CA PRO A 36 -18.09 -15.93 8.90
C PRO A 36 -16.60 -15.58 9.01
N GLN A 37 -15.70 -16.45 8.53
CA GLN A 37 -14.26 -16.15 8.51
C GLN A 37 -13.90 -15.00 7.57
N ALA A 38 -14.57 -14.88 6.42
CA ALA A 38 -14.35 -13.78 5.49
C ALA A 38 -14.89 -12.46 6.07
N ALA A 39 -16.02 -12.51 6.77
CA ALA A 39 -16.56 -11.36 7.49
C ALA A 39 -15.61 -10.90 8.61
N HIS A 40 -15.05 -11.83 9.39
CA HIS A 40 -14.05 -11.54 10.41
C HIS A 40 -12.79 -10.90 9.82
N SER A 41 -12.20 -11.53 8.79
CA SER A 41 -11.01 -11.00 8.12
C SER A 41 -11.23 -9.60 7.55
N LEU A 42 -12.42 -9.33 6.99
CA LEU A 42 -12.76 -8.00 6.51
C LEU A 42 -12.82 -6.99 7.66
N ARG A 43 -13.43 -7.33 8.81
CA ARG A 43 -13.53 -6.45 9.98
C ARG A 43 -12.18 -6.16 10.63
N GLU A 44 -11.34 -7.18 10.79
CA GLU A 44 -9.98 -7.01 11.34
C GLU A 44 -9.19 -5.98 10.55
N GLY A 45 -9.20 -6.06 9.21
CA GLY A 45 -8.39 -5.16 8.38
C GLY A 45 -9.01 -3.79 8.09
N LEU A 46 -10.19 -3.44 8.62
CA LEU A 46 -10.87 -2.18 8.24
C LEU A 46 -10.07 -0.94 8.63
N ASP A 47 -9.39 -1.00 9.78
CA ASP A 47 -8.67 0.17 10.29
C ASP A 47 -7.45 0.47 9.40
N GLU A 48 -6.65 -0.55 9.12
CA GLU A 48 -5.45 -0.44 8.30
C GLU A 48 -5.80 -0.13 6.85
N THR A 49 -6.75 -0.86 6.25
CA THR A 49 -7.08 -0.72 4.82
C THR A 49 -7.70 0.62 4.46
N LEU A 50 -8.29 1.33 5.43
CA LEU A 50 -8.83 2.69 5.24
C LEU A 50 -7.87 3.81 5.64
N THR A 51 -6.63 3.48 6.03
CA THR A 51 -5.61 4.49 6.39
C THR A 51 -5.41 5.50 5.27
N VAL A 52 -5.23 5.04 4.04
CA VAL A 52 -5.02 5.92 2.87
C VAL A 52 -6.24 6.81 2.60
N HIS A 53 -7.46 6.34 2.88
CA HIS A 53 -8.68 7.14 2.77
C HIS A 53 -8.71 8.26 3.81
N ARG A 54 -8.29 7.97 5.04
CA ARG A 54 -8.26 8.95 6.15
C ARG A 54 -7.23 10.06 5.95
N LEU A 55 -6.21 9.83 5.12
CA LEU A 55 -5.24 10.87 4.73
C LEU A 55 -5.83 11.92 3.78
N GLY A 56 -7.07 11.75 3.29
CA GLY A 56 -7.76 12.75 2.48
C GLY A 56 -7.13 13.01 1.11
N LEU A 57 -6.30 12.09 0.63
CA LEU A 57 -5.63 12.19 -0.67
C LEU A 57 -6.64 11.99 -1.79
N SER A 58 -6.53 12.78 -2.85
CA SER A 58 -7.41 12.66 -4.01
C SER A 58 -6.70 12.09 -5.24
N GLY A 59 -7.49 11.70 -6.24
CA GLY A 59 -7.00 11.41 -7.59
C GLY A 59 -6.00 10.26 -7.69
N THR A 60 -4.86 10.55 -8.32
CA THR A 60 -3.91 9.52 -8.77
C THR A 60 -3.00 9.04 -7.64
N LEU A 61 -2.56 9.92 -6.74
CA LEU A 61 -1.69 9.54 -5.63
C LEU A 61 -2.37 8.52 -4.71
N ARG A 62 -3.64 8.74 -4.37
CA ARG A 62 -4.45 7.79 -3.59
C ARG A 62 -4.47 6.40 -4.23
N ARG A 63 -4.69 6.32 -5.55
CA ARG A 63 -4.69 5.05 -6.29
C ARG A 63 -3.34 4.36 -6.25
N SER A 64 -2.25 5.11 -6.39
CA SER A 64 -0.90 4.55 -6.30
C SER A 64 -0.60 3.98 -4.93
N LEU A 65 -0.94 4.69 -3.86
CA LEU A 65 -0.73 4.25 -2.47
C LEU A 65 -1.67 3.11 -2.03
N ALA A 66 -2.83 2.98 -2.67
CA ALA A 66 -3.78 1.89 -2.43
C ALA A 66 -3.37 0.57 -3.13
N THR A 67 -2.19 0.52 -3.77
CA THR A 67 -1.68 -0.67 -4.47
C THR A 67 -0.22 -0.92 -4.11
N THR A 68 0.22 -2.16 -4.29
CA THR A 68 1.63 -2.56 -4.15
C THR A 68 2.42 -2.39 -5.44
N ASN A 69 1.79 -1.97 -6.55
CA ASN A 69 2.41 -1.90 -7.87
C ASN A 69 3.75 -1.14 -7.90
N PRO A 70 3.91 0.04 -7.25
CA PRO A 70 5.21 0.72 -7.25
C PRO A 70 6.31 -0.11 -6.58
N LEU A 71 6.00 -0.76 -5.46
CA LEU A 71 6.93 -1.62 -4.73
C LEU A 71 7.27 -2.89 -5.52
N GLU A 72 6.27 -3.49 -6.16
CA GLU A 72 6.44 -4.67 -7.02
C GLU A 72 7.32 -4.36 -8.23
N SER A 73 7.17 -3.18 -8.83
CA SER A 73 8.00 -2.72 -9.95
C SER A 73 9.48 -2.62 -9.55
N VAL A 74 9.77 -2.02 -8.39
CA VAL A 74 11.15 -1.92 -7.85
C VAL A 74 11.69 -3.31 -7.50
N ASN A 75 10.91 -4.14 -6.80
CA ASN A 75 11.32 -5.49 -6.44
C ASN A 75 11.59 -6.38 -7.66
N SER A 76 10.79 -6.26 -8.72
CA SER A 76 11.02 -6.96 -9.98
C SER A 76 12.38 -6.62 -10.57
N GLN A 77 12.72 -5.32 -10.61
CA GLN A 77 14.02 -4.87 -11.10
C GLN A 77 15.19 -5.40 -10.26
N PHE A 78 15.07 -5.41 -8.93
CA PHE A 78 16.08 -6.02 -8.06
C PHE A 78 16.24 -7.52 -8.33
N ARG A 79 15.14 -8.26 -8.51
CA ARG A 79 15.20 -9.70 -8.86
C ARG A 79 15.89 -9.92 -10.19
N THR A 80 15.59 -9.11 -11.21
CA THR A 80 16.29 -9.17 -12.51
C THR A 80 17.78 -8.91 -12.36
N HIS A 81 18.18 -7.94 -11.54
CA HIS A 81 19.60 -7.66 -11.28
C HIS A 81 20.31 -8.82 -10.57
N ALA A 82 19.62 -9.45 -9.60
CA ALA A 82 20.16 -10.56 -8.83
C ALA A 82 20.08 -11.92 -9.54
N GLN A 83 19.41 -12.03 -10.69
CA GLN A 83 19.03 -13.32 -11.29
C GLN A 83 20.22 -14.22 -11.62
N ASN A 84 21.38 -13.65 -11.89
CA ASN A 84 22.60 -14.38 -12.25
C ASN A 84 23.42 -14.81 -11.03
N VAL A 85 23.14 -14.27 -9.84
CA VAL A 85 23.84 -14.65 -8.60
C VAL A 85 23.24 -15.94 -8.07
N LYS A 86 23.94 -17.06 -8.29
CA LYS A 86 23.48 -18.39 -7.88
C LYS A 86 23.93 -18.79 -6.47
N ARG A 87 24.97 -18.15 -5.94
CA ARG A 87 25.54 -18.45 -4.63
C ARG A 87 25.79 -17.17 -3.83
N TRP A 88 25.07 -17.04 -2.73
CA TRP A 88 25.27 -16.01 -1.72
C TRP A 88 26.12 -16.57 -0.58
N THR A 89 27.16 -15.86 -0.20
CA THR A 89 28.12 -16.24 0.84
C THR A 89 27.74 -15.68 2.20
N ASN A 90 27.15 -14.49 2.27
CA ASN A 90 26.67 -13.86 3.50
C ASN A 90 25.74 -12.67 3.20
N GLY A 91 25.12 -12.12 4.26
CA GLY A 91 24.24 -10.94 4.14
C GLY A 91 24.95 -9.67 3.68
N ILE A 92 26.25 -9.51 3.96
CA ILE A 92 27.02 -8.36 3.47
C ILE A 92 27.11 -8.36 1.94
N GLN A 93 27.26 -9.55 1.33
CA GLN A 93 27.21 -9.68 -0.13
C GLN A 93 25.84 -9.26 -0.68
N VAL A 94 24.75 -9.66 -0.03
CA VAL A 94 23.38 -9.25 -0.42
C VAL A 94 23.23 -7.73 -0.37
N LEU A 95 23.68 -7.09 0.71
CA LEU A 95 23.61 -5.64 0.86
C LEU A 95 24.45 -4.89 -0.19
N ARG A 96 25.65 -5.39 -0.51
CA ARG A 96 26.49 -4.81 -1.58
C ARG A 96 25.82 -4.92 -2.95
N TRP A 97 25.21 -6.06 -3.25
CA TRP A 97 24.47 -6.26 -4.48
C TRP A 97 23.22 -5.38 -4.57
N LEU A 98 22.50 -5.23 -3.46
CA LEU A 98 21.36 -4.33 -3.38
C LEU A 98 21.81 -2.89 -3.63
N ALA A 99 22.88 -2.44 -2.98
CA ALA A 99 23.43 -1.10 -3.17
C ALA A 99 23.89 -0.86 -4.62
N SER A 100 24.61 -1.81 -5.23
CA SER A 100 25.04 -1.68 -6.63
C SER A 100 23.84 -1.68 -7.59
N ALA A 101 22.85 -2.54 -7.34
CA ALA A 101 21.62 -2.55 -8.14
C ALA A 101 20.87 -1.22 -7.99
N SER A 102 20.76 -0.66 -6.80
CA SER A 102 20.11 0.64 -6.58
C SER A 102 20.74 1.75 -7.44
N LEU A 103 22.08 1.82 -7.50
CA LEU A 103 22.78 2.79 -8.35
C LEU A 103 22.47 2.61 -9.85
N VAL A 104 22.32 1.37 -10.32
CA VAL A 104 21.99 1.09 -11.73
C VAL A 104 20.51 1.31 -12.03
N LEU A 105 19.64 1.17 -11.03
CA LEU A 105 18.20 1.32 -11.19
C LEU A 105 17.72 2.77 -11.05
N GLU A 106 18.47 3.61 -10.33
CA GLU A 106 18.13 5.01 -10.06
C GLU A 106 17.79 5.78 -11.34
N ASP A 107 18.60 5.65 -12.39
CA ASP A 107 18.40 6.33 -13.68
C ASP A 107 17.09 5.93 -14.39
N ARG A 108 16.51 4.77 -14.04
CA ARG A 108 15.29 4.25 -14.65
C ARG A 108 14.04 4.55 -13.83
N PHE A 109 14.18 5.06 -12.62
CA PHE A 109 13.04 5.35 -11.77
C PHE A 109 12.19 6.47 -12.34
N GLN A 110 10.91 6.17 -12.47
CA GLN A 110 9.90 7.13 -12.88
C GLN A 110 9.31 7.80 -11.64
N ARG A 111 8.86 9.04 -11.79
CA ARG A 111 8.10 9.72 -10.73
C ARG A 111 6.86 8.91 -10.40
N LEU A 112 6.52 8.82 -9.11
CA LEU A 112 5.28 8.20 -8.66
C LEU A 112 4.08 8.88 -9.34
N ALA A 113 3.11 8.11 -9.80
CA ALA A 113 1.90 8.69 -10.37
C ALA A 113 1.17 9.50 -9.27
N GLY A 114 0.84 10.76 -9.57
CA GLY A 114 0.32 11.70 -8.57
C GLY A 114 1.38 12.35 -7.68
N TYR A 115 2.67 12.31 -8.03
CA TYR A 115 3.76 12.92 -7.22
C TYR A 115 3.55 14.41 -6.89
N ARG A 116 2.75 15.14 -7.68
CA ARG A 116 2.43 16.55 -7.41
C ARG A 116 1.64 16.74 -6.10
N ASP A 117 0.92 15.71 -5.67
CA ASP A 117 0.10 15.72 -4.46
C ASP A 117 0.91 15.29 -3.21
N LEU A 118 2.22 15.03 -3.33
CA LEU A 118 3.06 14.60 -2.19
C LEU A 118 3.13 15.64 -1.07
N GLY A 119 3.00 16.93 -1.38
CA GLY A 119 2.92 17.98 -0.35
C GLY A 119 1.68 17.83 0.54
N GLN A 120 0.55 17.43 -0.04
CA GLN A 120 -0.68 17.13 0.71
C GLN A 120 -0.47 15.92 1.62
N LEU A 121 0.17 14.86 1.10
CA LEU A 121 0.52 13.69 1.89
C LEU A 121 1.42 14.04 3.08
N GLN A 122 2.47 14.85 2.86
CA GLN A 122 3.35 15.29 3.94
C GLN A 122 2.60 16.08 5.01
N ALA A 123 1.72 17.00 4.61
CA ALA A 123 0.89 17.76 5.53
C ALA A 123 -0.06 16.86 6.33
N ALA A 124 -0.67 15.87 5.69
CA ALA A 124 -1.56 14.89 6.34
C ALA A 124 -0.81 13.96 7.31
N LEU A 125 0.45 13.61 7.02
CA LEU A 125 1.27 12.75 7.88
C LEU A 125 1.92 13.49 9.06
N ARG A 126 2.19 14.79 8.93
CA ARG A 126 2.90 15.58 9.95
C ARG A 126 2.34 15.41 11.38
N PRO A 127 1.01 15.42 11.62
CA PRO A 127 0.44 15.20 12.95
C PRO A 127 0.75 13.83 13.57
N TYR A 128 1.05 12.82 12.75
CA TYR A 128 1.31 11.45 13.19
C TYR A 128 2.81 11.15 13.39
N VAL A 129 3.69 11.95 12.76
CA VAL A 129 5.16 11.78 12.85
C VAL A 129 5.74 12.52 14.06
N ALA A 130 5.24 13.72 14.36
CA ALA A 130 5.72 14.52 15.50
C ALA A 130 5.54 13.86 16.89
N PRO A 131 4.47 13.09 17.18
CA PRO A 131 4.28 12.45 18.48
C PRO A 131 5.26 11.30 18.80
N GLN A 132 5.94 10.74 17.80
CA GLN A 132 6.81 9.56 17.99
C GLN A 132 8.28 9.92 18.28
N MET A 133 8.70 11.15 17.96
CA MET A 133 10.10 11.60 18.12
C MET A 133 10.46 12.05 19.55
N VAL A 134 9.49 12.13 20.46
CA VAL A 134 9.68 12.58 21.87
C VAL A 134 9.67 11.40 22.85
N ALA A 135 9.56 10.17 22.34
CA ALA A 135 9.55 8.95 23.14
C ALA A 135 10.67 7.99 22.68
N GLN A 136 11.92 8.44 22.71
CA GLN A 136 13.12 7.61 22.77
C GLN A 136 14.18 8.28 23.63
#